data_AF-A0A972G5N5-F1
#
_entry.id   AF-A0A972G5N5-F1
#
_cell.length_a   1.000
_cell.length_b   1.000
_cell.length_c   1.000
_cell.angle_alpha   90.00
_cell.angle_beta   90.00
_cell.angle_gamma   90.00
#
_symmetry.space_group_name_H-M   'P 1'
#
loop_
_entity.id
_entity.type
_entity.pdbx_description
1 polymer ?
#
loop_
_entity_poly.entity_id
_entity_poly.type
_entity_poly.pdbx_seq_one_letter_code
_entity_poly.pdbx_strand_id
1 'polypeptide(L)'
;MTNITIRRCQHHTNIPDRTRHWWMLLILIMVLSGCGAQSYSDETVLADPSPTLPPPVQAPAVLQTPHRDDIPLTVELTIHDRSPKIIMVHQDGRVTLTEQDSIEEINASSEDLALVHQAVEEQRFFDLENDYPGSRCCDAIAHTITVTTSLRAHSVYCYNECPAAFEQLIQDILMVWPSDIEYKGLASFSSYVSYVTTTAATSVREGLAGAWRPAV
;
A
#
# COMPACT_ATOMS: atom_id res chain seq x y z
N MET A 1 -8.10 -37.38 24.29
CA MET A 1 -7.25 -37.70 23.12
C MET A 1 -8.16 -37.80 21.90
N THR A 2 -8.36 -36.69 21.20
CA THR A 2 -9.25 -36.61 20.03
C THR A 2 -8.40 -36.67 18.78
N ASN A 3 -8.66 -37.69 17.94
CA ASN A 3 -7.88 -38.02 16.75
C ASN A 3 -8.40 -37.16 15.59
N ILE A 4 -7.63 -36.15 15.17
CA ILE A 4 -7.97 -35.30 14.03
C ILE A 4 -7.54 -36.02 12.76
N THR A 5 -8.52 -36.42 11.94
CA THR A 5 -8.28 -37.08 10.66
C THR A 5 -8.18 -36.03 9.56
N ILE A 6 -6.97 -35.77 9.07
CA ILE A 6 -6.72 -34.83 7.97
C ILE A 6 -7.02 -35.54 6.65
N ARG A 7 -8.11 -35.19 5.97
CA ARG A 7 -8.36 -35.60 4.58
C ARG A 7 -7.54 -34.69 3.66
N ARG A 8 -6.56 -35.26 2.95
CA ARG A 8 -5.88 -34.59 1.83
C ARG A 8 -6.88 -34.44 0.68
N CYS A 9 -7.17 -33.21 0.29
CA CYS A 9 -7.80 -32.93 -1.00
C CYS A 9 -6.74 -33.13 -2.11
N GLN A 10 -6.81 -34.24 -2.83
CA GLN A 10 -6.10 -34.41 -4.09
C GLN A 10 -6.83 -33.61 -5.16
N HIS A 11 -6.30 -32.43 -5.51
CA HIS A 11 -6.78 -31.71 -6.68
C HIS A 11 -6.14 -32.30 -7.94
N HIS A 12 -6.97 -32.96 -8.75
CA HIS A 12 -6.67 -33.27 -10.14
C HIS A 12 -6.48 -31.95 -10.91
N THR A 13 -5.25 -31.59 -11.25
CA THR A 13 -4.96 -30.47 -12.16
C THR A 13 -5.18 -30.92 -13.59
N ASN A 14 -6.43 -30.84 -14.05
CA ASN A 14 -6.77 -30.98 -15.46
C ASN A 14 -6.58 -29.60 -16.13
N ILE A 15 -5.32 -29.24 -16.43
CA ILE A 15 -5.02 -28.06 -17.25
C ILE A 15 -5.24 -28.49 -18.72
N PRO A 16 -6.20 -27.91 -19.45
CA PRO A 16 -6.42 -28.27 -20.84
C PRO A 16 -5.20 -27.88 -21.70
N ASP A 17 -4.62 -28.85 -22.40
CA ASP A 17 -3.40 -28.77 -23.26
C ASP A 17 -3.42 -27.70 -24.37
N ARG A 18 -4.51 -26.94 -24.47
CA ARG A 18 -4.75 -25.97 -25.54
C ARG A 18 -4.03 -24.63 -25.32
N THR A 19 -3.66 -24.29 -24.08
CA THR A 19 -2.95 -23.03 -23.76
C THR A 19 -1.46 -23.09 -24.07
N ARG A 20 -0.83 -24.27 -24.06
CA ARG A 20 0.61 -24.41 -24.38
C ARG A 20 0.97 -24.06 -25.82
N HIS A 21 0.04 -24.26 -26.75
CA HIS A 21 0.26 -24.00 -28.18
C HIS A 21 0.31 -22.49 -28.50
N TRP A 22 -0.41 -21.65 -27.74
CA TRP A 22 -0.44 -20.20 -27.96
C TRP A 22 0.87 -19.51 -27.51
N TRP A 23 1.47 -19.98 -26.41
CA TRP A 23 2.73 -19.42 -25.93
C TRP A 23 3.91 -19.68 -26.88
N MET A 24 3.95 -20.84 -27.52
CA MET A 24 4.99 -21.16 -28.50
C MET A 24 4.90 -20.29 -29.77
N LEU A 25 3.68 -19.93 -30.19
CA LEU A 25 3.47 -19.06 -31.35
C LEU A 25 3.96 -17.62 -31.09
N LEU A 26 3.70 -17.08 -29.89
CA LEU A 26 4.12 -15.72 -29.53
C LEU A 26 5.64 -15.57 -29.46
N ILE A 27 6.33 -16.59 -28.93
CA ILE A 27 7.81 -16.60 -28.88
C ILE A 27 8.41 -16.63 -30.29
N LEU A 28 7.83 -17.41 -31.22
CA LEU A 28 8.30 -17.49 -32.61
C LEU A 28 8.20 -16.14 -33.33
N ILE A 29 7.12 -15.38 -33.10
CA ILE A 29 6.91 -14.06 -33.72
C ILE A 29 7.95 -13.04 -33.23
N MET A 30 8.30 -13.05 -31.94
CA MET A 30 9.32 -12.13 -31.41
C MET A 30 10.72 -12.40 -31.98
N VAL A 31 11.07 -13.67 -32.24
CA VAL A 31 12.37 -14.02 -32.82
C VAL A 31 12.47 -13.57 -34.30
N LEU A 32 11.34 -13.53 -35.03
CA LEU A 32 11.31 -13.16 -36.44
C LEU A 32 11.34 -11.65 -36.70
N SER A 33 11.01 -10.81 -35.72
CA SER A 33 10.99 -9.34 -35.86
C SER A 33 12.29 -8.64 -35.45
N GLY A 34 13.29 -9.37 -34.96
CA GLY A 34 14.57 -8.85 -34.47
C GLY A 34 15.64 -8.63 -35.54
N CYS A 35 15.34 -7.90 -36.63
CA CYS A 35 16.34 -7.38 -37.57
C CYS A 35 16.03 -5.91 -37.88
N GLY A 36 16.26 -5.04 -36.90
CA GLY A 36 16.18 -3.58 -37.04
C GLY A 36 17.58 -2.96 -36.95
N ALA A 37 17.97 -2.25 -38.00
CA ALA A 37 19.30 -1.72 -38.26
C ALA A 37 19.91 -0.88 -37.12
N GLN A 38 21.18 -1.15 -36.78
CA GLN A 38 22.03 -0.23 -36.03
C GLN A 38 22.36 0.98 -36.91
N SER A 39 21.85 2.15 -36.54
CA SER A 39 22.29 3.42 -37.10
C SER A 39 23.48 3.93 -36.30
N TYR A 40 24.64 3.93 -36.94
CA TYR A 40 25.88 4.53 -36.48
C TYR A 40 25.84 6.03 -36.83
N SER A 41 26.05 6.91 -35.87
CA SER A 41 26.33 8.32 -36.15
C SER A 41 27.52 8.77 -35.33
N ASP A 42 28.56 9.14 -36.07
CA ASP A 42 29.89 9.56 -35.66
C ASP A 42 29.99 11.09 -35.57
N GLU A 43 31.02 11.56 -34.86
CA GLU A 43 31.60 12.91 -34.80
C GLU A 43 30.72 14.07 -34.27
N THR A 44 31.23 15.03 -33.48
CA THR A 44 32.50 15.74 -33.67
C THR A 44 32.94 16.43 -32.37
N VAL A 45 34.25 16.42 -32.11
CA VAL A 45 34.93 17.27 -31.12
C VAL A 45 35.38 18.56 -31.84
N LEU A 46 35.13 19.74 -31.27
CA LEU A 46 36.01 20.90 -31.48
C LEU A 46 35.90 21.96 -30.36
N ALA A 47 37.03 22.14 -29.68
CA ALA A 47 37.69 23.37 -29.18
C ALA A 47 37.00 24.37 -28.20
N ASP A 48 37.70 24.49 -27.06
CA ASP A 48 37.82 25.53 -26.00
C ASP A 48 38.50 26.85 -26.54
N PRO A 49 38.81 27.94 -25.78
CA PRO A 49 38.28 28.56 -24.53
C PRO A 49 37.95 30.07 -24.66
N SER A 50 37.25 30.65 -23.67
CA SER A 50 37.61 31.98 -23.14
C SER A 50 37.04 32.25 -21.74
N PRO A 51 37.78 32.96 -20.86
CA PRO A 51 37.50 33.03 -19.44
C PRO A 51 36.61 34.23 -19.13
N THR A 52 35.38 33.96 -18.68
CA THR A 52 34.55 35.00 -18.04
C THR A 52 34.65 34.82 -16.54
N LEU A 53 35.27 35.80 -15.88
CA LEU A 53 35.35 35.93 -14.43
C LEU A 53 33.97 35.73 -13.78
N PRO A 54 33.82 34.83 -12.79
CA PRO A 54 32.56 34.75 -12.05
C PRO A 54 32.40 35.97 -11.12
N PRO A 55 31.18 36.51 -10.98
CA PRO A 55 30.87 37.52 -9.98
C PRO A 55 31.04 36.97 -8.55
N PRO A 56 31.16 37.84 -7.54
CA PRO A 56 31.52 37.46 -6.17
C PRO A 56 30.53 36.46 -5.58
N VAL A 57 31.10 35.38 -5.05
CA VAL A 57 30.41 34.31 -4.31
C VAL A 57 29.63 34.93 -3.15
N GLN A 58 28.32 35.11 -3.34
CA GLN A 58 27.41 35.22 -2.22
C GLN A 58 27.39 33.86 -1.53
N ALA A 59 27.67 33.86 -0.23
CA ALA A 59 27.63 32.65 0.60
C ALA A 59 26.29 31.93 0.33
N PRO A 60 26.30 30.60 0.10
CA PRO A 60 25.08 29.87 -0.15
C PRO A 60 24.14 30.11 1.03
N ALA A 61 22.99 30.71 0.72
CA ALA A 61 21.86 30.68 1.64
C ALA A 61 21.71 29.23 2.08
N VAL A 62 21.78 29.02 3.39
CA VAL A 62 21.60 27.71 4.03
C VAL A 62 20.37 27.09 3.38
N LEU A 63 20.59 26.11 2.49
CA LEU A 63 19.55 25.27 1.97
C LEU A 63 18.99 24.57 3.21
N GLN A 64 17.88 25.08 3.72
CA GLN A 64 17.05 24.31 4.62
C GLN A 64 16.68 23.08 3.81
N THR A 65 17.29 21.95 4.13
CA THR A 65 16.86 20.65 3.62
C THR A 65 15.36 20.60 3.87
N PRO A 66 14.53 20.44 2.82
CA PRO A 66 13.09 20.36 3.01
C PRO A 66 12.83 19.33 4.10
N HIS A 67 12.11 19.75 5.13
CA HIS A 67 11.68 18.85 6.19
C HIS A 67 10.99 17.69 5.48
N ARG A 68 11.40 16.47 5.81
CA ARG A 68 10.94 15.24 5.14
C ARG A 68 9.42 15.04 5.29
N ASP A 69 8.81 15.84 6.17
CA ASP A 69 7.44 15.82 6.65
C ASP A 69 6.38 16.32 5.64
N ASP A 70 6.79 16.87 4.48
CA ASP A 70 5.85 17.44 3.48
C ASP A 70 5.78 16.66 2.16
N ILE A 71 6.19 15.39 2.12
CA ILE A 71 5.99 14.58 0.92
C ILE A 71 4.51 14.18 0.85
N PRO A 72 3.74 14.63 -0.15
CA PRO A 72 2.35 14.25 -0.28
C PRO A 72 2.23 12.74 -0.38
N LEU A 73 1.45 12.16 0.54
CA LEU A 73 1.23 10.73 0.66
C LEU A 73 -0.23 10.42 0.32
N THR A 74 -0.44 9.38 -0.47
CA THR A 74 -1.76 8.77 -0.67
C THR A 74 -1.65 7.28 -0.41
N VAL A 75 -2.52 6.76 0.43
CA VAL A 75 -2.51 5.35 0.83
C VAL A 75 -3.84 4.74 0.44
N GLU A 76 -3.78 3.67 -0.37
CA GLU A 76 -4.94 2.91 -0.81
C GLU A 76 -4.89 1.52 -0.20
N LEU A 77 -5.93 1.13 0.53
CA LEU A 77 -6.18 -0.24 0.97
C LEU A 77 -7.31 -0.83 0.11
N THR A 78 -6.96 -1.83 -0.69
CA THR A 78 -7.93 -2.66 -1.41
C THR A 78 -8.15 -3.97 -0.64
N ILE A 79 -9.42 -4.23 -0.30
CA ILE A 79 -9.89 -5.46 0.34
C ILE A 79 -10.47 -6.37 -0.75
N HIS A 80 -9.82 -7.51 -1.01
CA HIS A 80 -10.21 -8.47 -2.06
C HIS A 80 -11.22 -9.49 -1.55
N ASP A 81 -12.38 -9.01 -1.09
CA ASP A 81 -13.52 -9.87 -0.78
C ASP A 81 -14.42 -10.07 -2.02
N ARG A 82 -15.62 -10.64 -1.85
CA ARG A 82 -16.57 -10.85 -2.97
C ARG A 82 -17.08 -9.54 -3.59
N SER A 83 -17.01 -8.44 -2.86
CA SER A 83 -17.47 -7.11 -3.25
C SER A 83 -16.39 -6.09 -2.89
N PRO A 84 -15.33 -6.00 -3.73
CA PRO A 84 -14.10 -5.29 -3.39
C PRO A 84 -14.35 -3.91 -2.83
N LYS A 85 -13.63 -3.59 -1.76
CA LYS A 85 -13.70 -2.30 -1.08
C LYS A 85 -12.36 -1.62 -1.17
N ILE A 86 -12.40 -0.32 -1.40
CA ILE A 86 -11.21 0.51 -1.50
C ILE A 86 -11.34 1.62 -0.49
N ILE A 87 -10.42 1.66 0.48
CA ILE A 87 -10.25 2.81 1.36
C ILE A 87 -9.04 3.59 0.84
N MET A 88 -9.23 4.87 0.55
CA MET A 88 -8.16 5.74 0.10
C MET A 88 -8.04 6.91 1.04
N VAL A 89 -6.86 7.06 1.64
CA VAL A 89 -6.44 8.18 2.48
C VAL A 89 -5.69 9.16 1.59
N HIS A 90 -6.28 10.33 1.36
CA HIS A 90 -5.74 11.38 0.51
C HIS A 90 -4.84 12.33 1.29
N GLN A 91 -3.89 12.93 0.58
CA GLN A 91 -2.98 13.95 1.12
C GLN A 91 -3.68 15.17 1.74
N ASP A 92 -4.90 15.49 1.28
CA ASP A 92 -5.69 16.63 1.73
C ASP A 92 -6.53 16.32 2.98
N GLY A 93 -6.37 15.11 3.52
CA GLY A 93 -7.07 14.61 4.70
C GLY A 93 -8.44 14.04 4.43
N ARG A 94 -8.88 13.98 3.16
CA ARG A 94 -10.07 13.21 2.79
C ARG A 94 -9.78 11.73 2.88
N VAL A 95 -10.78 10.98 3.31
CA VAL A 95 -10.76 9.52 3.27
C VAL A 95 -12.01 9.04 2.56
N THR A 96 -11.83 8.23 1.52
CA THR A 96 -12.93 7.71 0.71
C THR A 96 -13.03 6.21 0.84
N LEU A 97 -14.22 5.70 1.11
CA LEU A 97 -14.56 4.28 0.99
C LEU A 97 -15.37 4.09 -0.29
N THR A 98 -14.86 3.27 -1.20
CA THR A 98 -15.59 2.84 -2.39
C THR A 98 -16.00 1.39 -2.23
N GLU A 99 -17.31 1.12 -2.38
CA GLU A 99 -17.85 -0.24 -2.49
C GLU A 99 -18.83 -0.29 -3.67
N GLN A 100 -18.50 -1.07 -4.70
CA GLN A 100 -19.28 -1.17 -5.94
C GLN A 100 -19.49 0.23 -6.59
N ASP A 101 -20.74 0.70 -6.64
CA ASP A 101 -21.13 1.99 -7.20
C ASP A 101 -21.29 3.08 -6.12
N SER A 102 -21.04 2.75 -4.85
CA SER A 102 -21.12 3.69 -3.72
C SER A 102 -19.76 4.25 -3.38
N ILE A 103 -19.71 5.57 -3.14
CA ILE A 103 -18.54 6.27 -2.61
C ILE A 103 -18.99 7.06 -1.38
N GLU A 104 -18.39 6.76 -0.24
CA GLU A 104 -18.54 7.50 0.99
C GLU A 104 -17.25 8.29 1.27
N GLU A 105 -17.38 9.50 1.79
CA GLU A 105 -16.24 10.39 2.07
C GLU A 105 -16.37 10.99 3.47
N ILE A 106 -15.24 11.06 4.17
CA ILE A 106 -15.08 11.77 5.44
C ILE A 106 -13.80 12.62 5.40
N ASN A 107 -13.68 13.53 6.36
CA ASN A 107 -12.42 14.22 6.64
C ASN A 107 -11.81 13.65 7.91
N ALA A 108 -10.59 13.14 7.81
CA ALA A 108 -9.82 12.66 8.94
C ALA A 108 -9.16 13.81 9.70
N SER A 109 -8.88 13.58 10.99
CA SER A 109 -8.09 14.53 11.75
C SER A 109 -6.61 14.47 11.33
N SER A 110 -5.87 15.56 11.53
CA SER A 110 -4.43 15.56 11.25
C SER A 110 -3.65 14.57 12.11
N GLU A 111 -4.18 14.22 13.30
CA GLU A 111 -3.57 13.24 14.21
C GLU A 111 -3.70 11.82 13.64
N ASP A 112 -4.88 11.45 13.14
CA ASP A 112 -5.12 10.12 12.55
C ASP A 112 -4.30 9.93 11.26
N LEU A 113 -4.19 10.99 10.44
CA LEU A 113 -3.36 10.98 9.24
C LEU A 113 -1.87 10.83 9.56
N ALA A 114 -1.40 11.47 10.63
CA ALA A 114 -0.02 11.36 11.07
C ALA A 114 0.34 9.92 11.46
N LEU A 115 -0.58 9.17 12.08
CA LEU A 115 -0.38 7.76 12.40
C LEU A 115 -0.18 6.91 11.14
N VAL A 116 -0.99 7.10 10.11
CA VAL A 116 -0.84 6.39 8.82
C VAL A 116 0.49 6.74 8.16
N HIS A 117 0.86 8.02 8.15
CA HIS A 117 2.14 8.46 7.57
C HIS A 117 3.33 7.84 8.32
N GLN A 118 3.29 7.90 9.64
CA GLN A 118 4.31 7.31 10.50
C GLN A 118 4.43 5.80 10.29
N ALA A 119 3.30 5.09 10.16
CA ALA A 119 3.27 3.66 9.89
C ALA A 119 3.96 3.31 8.56
N VAL A 120 3.68 4.07 7.49
CA VAL A 120 4.33 3.87 6.19
C VAL A 120 5.84 4.04 6.27
N GLU A 121 6.32 5.07 6.98
CA GLU A 121 7.74 5.40 7.07
C GLU A 121 8.51 4.50 8.03
N GLU A 122 8.03 4.36 9.27
CA GLU A 122 8.73 3.64 10.34
C GLU A 122 8.72 2.13 10.12
N GLN A 123 7.65 1.59 9.55
CA GLN A 123 7.52 0.16 9.30
C GLN A 123 8.21 -0.27 7.99
N ARG A 124 8.90 0.68 7.32
CA ARG A 124 9.68 0.43 6.10
C ARG A 124 8.84 -0.24 5.02
N PHE A 125 7.61 0.24 4.82
CA PHE A 125 6.67 -0.34 3.86
C PHE A 125 7.27 -0.50 2.46
N PHE A 126 8.06 0.49 2.03
CA PHE A 126 8.75 0.50 0.74
C PHE A 126 9.88 -0.54 0.60
N ASP A 127 10.26 -1.20 1.69
CA ASP A 127 11.25 -2.28 1.67
C ASP A 127 10.61 -3.67 1.66
N LEU A 128 9.26 -3.75 1.74
CA LEU A 128 8.52 -5.00 1.63
C LEU A 128 8.52 -5.51 0.18
N GLU A 129 8.41 -6.82 0.04
CA GLU A 129 8.21 -7.46 -1.26
C GLU A 129 6.82 -7.15 -1.81
N ASN A 130 6.65 -7.20 -3.13
CA ASN A 130 5.38 -6.84 -3.76
C ASN A 130 4.27 -7.87 -3.51
N ASP A 131 4.60 -9.13 -3.22
CA ASP A 131 3.63 -10.22 -3.16
C ASP A 131 3.99 -11.22 -2.06
N TYR A 132 3.05 -11.43 -1.15
CA TYR A 132 3.06 -12.46 -0.12
C TYR A 132 1.85 -13.39 -0.33
N PRO A 133 1.95 -14.39 -1.22
CA PRO A 133 0.78 -15.12 -1.72
C PRO A 133 0.22 -16.15 -0.75
N GLY A 134 0.83 -16.36 0.41
CA GLY A 134 0.43 -17.34 1.43
C GLY A 134 0.42 -18.80 0.95
N SER A 135 0.28 -19.75 1.88
CA SER A 135 0.27 -21.18 1.55
C SER A 135 -1.01 -21.92 1.95
N ARG A 136 -1.98 -21.26 2.60
CA ARG A 136 -3.18 -21.91 3.15
C ARG A 136 -4.44 -21.54 2.37
N CYS A 137 -5.34 -22.52 2.18
CA CYS A 137 -6.61 -22.37 1.47
C CYS A 137 -7.79 -21.95 2.37
N CYS A 138 -7.51 -21.31 3.51
CA CYS A 138 -8.55 -20.95 4.48
C CYS A 138 -9.19 -19.60 4.15
N ASP A 139 -10.30 -19.30 4.82
CA ASP A 139 -11.19 -18.11 4.66
C ASP A 139 -10.51 -16.74 4.94
N ALA A 140 -9.24 -16.57 4.58
CA ALA A 140 -8.55 -15.31 4.59
C ALA A 140 -9.02 -14.42 3.44
N ILE A 141 -8.98 -13.12 3.66
CA ILE A 141 -9.27 -12.11 2.66
C ILE A 141 -7.94 -11.49 2.28
N ALA A 142 -7.63 -11.49 0.99
CA ALA A 142 -6.40 -10.85 0.52
C ALA A 142 -6.56 -9.34 0.60
N HIS A 143 -5.45 -8.65 0.83
CA HIS A 143 -5.39 -7.20 0.84
C HIS A 143 -4.27 -6.73 -0.07
N THR A 144 -4.46 -5.57 -0.67
CA THR A 144 -3.39 -4.83 -1.32
C THR A 144 -3.31 -3.45 -0.72
N ILE A 145 -2.11 -3.05 -0.30
CA ILE A 145 -1.84 -1.67 0.05
C ILE A 145 -1.00 -1.06 -1.04
N THR A 146 -1.44 0.07 -1.59
CA THR A 146 -0.66 0.88 -2.51
C THR A 146 -0.36 2.22 -1.85
N VAL A 147 0.92 2.51 -1.67
CA VAL A 147 1.40 3.80 -1.18
C VAL A 147 1.97 4.59 -2.34
N THR A 148 1.41 5.77 -2.59
CA THR A 148 1.89 6.70 -3.62
C THR A 148 2.42 7.97 -2.96
N THR A 149 3.63 8.35 -3.38
CA THR A 149 4.26 9.63 -3.05
C THR A 149 4.56 10.40 -4.32
N SER A 150 5.03 11.65 -4.21
CA SER A 150 5.51 12.41 -5.37
C SER A 150 6.70 11.77 -6.12
N LEU A 151 7.44 10.87 -5.47
CA LEU A 151 8.68 10.29 -6.02
C LEU A 151 8.53 8.84 -6.48
N ARG A 152 7.63 8.08 -5.85
CA ARG A 152 7.46 6.64 -6.11
C ARG A 152 6.10 6.15 -5.67
N ALA A 153 5.68 5.05 -6.28
CA ALA A 153 4.56 4.23 -5.82
C ALA A 153 5.08 2.83 -5.50
N HIS A 154 4.54 2.21 -4.45
CA HIS A 154 4.83 0.83 -4.07
C HIS A 154 3.54 0.12 -3.69
N SER A 155 3.37 -1.10 -4.17
CA SER A 155 2.15 -1.88 -3.94
C SER A 155 2.54 -3.25 -3.40
N VAL A 156 1.95 -3.61 -2.28
CA VAL A 156 2.17 -4.87 -1.59
C VAL A 156 0.86 -5.62 -1.54
N TYR A 157 0.82 -6.79 -2.16
CA TYR A 157 -0.26 -7.75 -2.01
C TYR A 157 0.10 -8.73 -0.90
N CYS A 158 -0.86 -9.04 -0.04
CA CYS A 158 -0.72 -10.13 0.90
C CYS A 158 -1.99 -10.97 1.01
N TYR A 159 -1.78 -12.28 1.09
CA TYR A 159 -2.79 -13.26 1.44
C TYR A 159 -2.27 -14.18 2.55
N ASN A 160 -2.97 -14.20 3.69
CA ASN A 160 -2.85 -15.18 4.77
C ASN A 160 -1.49 -15.28 5.51
N GLU A 161 -0.37 -14.83 4.95
CA GLU A 161 0.97 -14.84 5.58
C GLU A 161 1.61 -13.47 5.44
N CYS A 162 1.08 -12.50 6.19
CA CYS A 162 1.47 -11.10 6.04
C CYS A 162 2.63 -10.71 6.97
N PRO A 163 3.57 -9.89 6.48
CA PRO A 163 4.52 -9.22 7.36
C PRO A 163 3.79 -8.36 8.39
N ALA A 164 4.32 -8.28 9.62
CA ALA A 164 3.72 -7.48 10.68
C ALA A 164 3.57 -5.99 10.30
N ALA A 165 4.51 -5.44 9.52
CA ALA A 165 4.43 -4.08 8.97
C ALA A 165 3.23 -3.91 8.02
N PHE A 166 2.89 -4.94 7.25
CA PHE A 166 1.71 -4.90 6.39
C PHE A 166 0.42 -4.94 7.22
N GLU A 167 0.34 -5.83 8.21
CA GLU A 167 -0.83 -5.97 9.07
C GLU A 167 -1.10 -4.71 9.92
N GLN A 168 -0.05 -4.10 10.46
CA GLN A 168 -0.18 -2.89 11.27
C GLN A 168 -0.67 -1.71 10.41
N LEU A 169 -0.14 -1.54 9.20
CA LEU A 169 -0.63 -0.49 8.29
C LEU A 169 -2.10 -0.69 7.91
N ILE A 170 -2.60 -1.93 7.76
CA ILE A 170 -4.05 -2.17 7.61
C ILE A 170 -4.81 -1.61 8.82
N GLN A 171 -4.38 -1.95 10.03
CA GLN A 171 -5.05 -1.48 11.25
C GLN A 171 -5.06 0.04 11.33
N ASP A 172 -3.94 0.69 11.02
CA ASP A 172 -3.81 2.14 11.06
C ASP A 172 -4.73 2.81 10.03
N ILE A 173 -4.82 2.30 8.80
CA ILE A 173 -5.77 2.78 7.79
C ILE A 173 -7.22 2.60 8.25
N LEU A 174 -7.55 1.44 8.83
CA LEU A 174 -8.90 1.14 9.30
C LEU A 174 -9.30 2.00 10.50
N MET A 175 -8.37 2.42 11.36
CA MET A 175 -8.66 3.31 12.48
C MET A 175 -9.09 4.71 12.05
N VAL A 176 -8.61 5.17 10.88
CA VAL A 176 -9.04 6.46 10.31
C VAL A 176 -10.50 6.40 9.83
N TRP A 177 -11.00 5.21 9.51
CA TRP A 177 -12.39 5.01 9.10
C TRP A 177 -13.28 4.72 10.34
N PRO A 178 -14.28 5.56 10.65
CA PRO A 178 -15.00 5.51 11.93
C PRO A 178 -16.03 4.38 12.02
N SER A 179 -16.29 3.66 10.93
CA SER A 179 -17.34 2.65 10.84
C SER A 179 -16.74 1.26 10.61
N ASP A 180 -17.40 0.23 11.15
CA ASP A 180 -17.02 -1.15 10.88
C ASP A 180 -17.18 -1.47 9.38
N ILE A 181 -16.20 -2.18 8.81
CA ILE A 181 -16.24 -2.64 7.41
C ILE A 181 -16.74 -4.08 7.37
N GLU A 182 -17.85 -4.30 6.68
CA GLU A 182 -18.43 -5.64 6.52
C GLU A 182 -17.72 -6.42 5.41
N TYR A 183 -17.10 -7.55 5.76
CA TYR A 183 -16.47 -8.43 4.80
C TYR A 183 -17.47 -9.43 4.19
N LYS A 184 -17.59 -9.42 2.86
CA LYS A 184 -18.46 -10.35 2.12
C LYS A 184 -17.62 -11.53 1.65
N GLY A 185 -17.55 -12.58 2.46
CA GLY A 185 -16.70 -13.76 2.20
C GLY A 185 -16.99 -14.52 0.90
N LEU A 186 -15.96 -15.18 0.37
CA LEU A 186 -16.00 -16.08 -0.79
C LEU A 186 -16.51 -17.51 -0.39
N ALA A 187 -17.69 -17.58 0.24
CA ALA A 187 -18.55 -18.76 0.49
C ALA A 187 -17.96 -20.11 0.98
N SER A 188 -18.29 -20.54 2.21
CA SER A 188 -19.33 -21.57 2.51
C SER A 188 -19.14 -22.34 3.83
N PHE A 189 -19.24 -21.70 5.00
CA PHE A 189 -19.79 -22.33 6.22
C PHE A 189 -20.20 -21.19 7.17
N SER A 190 -21.51 -21.08 7.43
CA SER A 190 -22.12 -20.35 8.54
C SER A 190 -21.44 -19.03 8.98
N SER A 191 -21.95 -17.91 8.46
CA SER A 191 -22.09 -16.67 9.23
C SER A 191 -20.91 -16.29 10.16
N TYR A 192 -19.74 -16.00 9.60
CA TYR A 192 -18.74 -15.20 10.31
C TYR A 192 -18.83 -13.78 9.78
N VAL A 193 -19.61 -12.96 10.48
CA VAL A 193 -19.42 -11.51 10.43
C VAL A 193 -18.26 -11.23 11.39
N SER A 194 -17.04 -11.14 10.86
CA SER A 194 -15.93 -10.61 11.64
C SER A 194 -16.02 -9.10 11.57
N TYR A 195 -16.61 -8.50 12.61
CA TYR A 195 -16.52 -7.07 12.83
C TYR A 195 -15.08 -6.77 13.27
N VAL A 196 -14.35 -5.97 12.50
CA VAL A 196 -13.20 -5.26 13.07
C VAL A 196 -13.80 -4.06 13.79
N THR A 197 -14.04 -4.23 15.08
CA THR A 197 -14.62 -3.17 15.91
C THR A 197 -13.52 -2.18 16.25
N THR A 198 -13.62 -0.96 15.72
CA THR A 198 -12.77 0.14 16.16
C THR A 198 -13.27 0.57 17.54
N THR A 199 -12.64 0.10 18.63
CA THR A 199 -12.90 0.68 19.95
C THR A 199 -12.38 2.10 19.94
N ALA A 200 -13.28 3.05 19.64
CA ALA A 200 -13.04 4.46 19.85
C ALA A 200 -12.59 4.65 21.30
N ALA A 201 -11.38 5.16 21.48
CA ALA A 201 -10.85 5.58 22.77
C ALA A 201 -11.56 6.88 23.21
N THR A 202 -12.86 6.78 23.49
CA THR A 202 -13.65 7.88 24.05
C THR A 202 -13.80 7.65 25.56
N SER A 203 -12.74 7.91 26.34
CA SER A 203 -12.82 8.21 27.79
C SER A 203 -11.42 8.29 28.44
N VAL A 204 -10.64 9.34 28.15
CA VAL A 204 -9.69 9.92 29.14
C VAL A 204 -9.53 11.42 28.84
N ARG A 205 -10.62 12.20 28.90
CA ARG A 205 -10.51 13.67 28.93
C ARG A 205 -11.41 14.39 29.93
N GLU A 206 -12.08 13.64 30.80
CA GLU A 206 -12.70 14.18 32.03
C GLU A 206 -11.89 13.70 33.24
N GLY A 207 -10.76 14.34 33.49
CA GLY A 207 -9.89 14.03 34.63
C GLY A 207 -8.84 15.09 34.98
N LEU A 208 -8.88 16.27 34.33
CA LEU A 208 -8.00 17.40 34.64
C LEU A 208 -8.84 18.63 34.99
N ALA A 209 -9.58 18.54 36.09
CA ALA A 209 -10.18 19.69 36.74
C ALA A 209 -10.11 19.51 38.26
N GLY A 210 -8.91 19.58 38.83
CA GLY A 210 -8.75 19.65 40.28
C GLY A 210 -7.31 19.53 40.75
N ALA A 211 -6.88 20.53 41.53
CA ALA A 211 -5.70 20.55 42.38
C ALA A 211 -4.34 20.91 41.74
N TRP A 212 -4.19 22.19 41.37
CA TRP A 212 -2.95 22.92 41.64
C TRP A 212 -3.28 24.20 42.40
N ARG A 213 -3.12 24.15 43.73
CA ARG A 213 -2.92 25.35 44.57
C ARG A 213 -1.44 25.38 44.97
N PRO A 214 -0.72 26.49 44.78
CA PRO A 214 0.61 26.63 45.36
C PRO A 214 0.47 26.89 46.86
N ALA A 215 1.26 26.18 47.67
CA ALA A 215 1.42 26.48 49.08
C ALA A 215 2.32 27.72 49.24
N VAL A 216 1.86 28.66 50.07
CA VAL A 216 2.64 29.74 50.69
C VAL A 216 2.97 29.30 52.11
#